data_AF-A0A016WJN5-F1
#
_entry.id   AF-A0A016WJN5-F1
#
_cell.length_a   1.000
_cell.length_b   1.000
_cell.length_c   1.000
_cell.angle_alpha   90.00
_cell.angle_beta   90.00
_cell.angle_gamma   90.00
#
_symmetry.space_group_name_H-M   'P 1'
#
loop_
_entity.id
_entity.type
_entity.pdbx_description
1 polymer ?
#
loop_
_entity_poly.entity_id
_entity_poly.type
_entity_poly.pdbx_seq_one_letter_code
_entity_poly.pdbx_strand_id
1 'polypeptide(L)' 'MESLQSNLPHPQIISDTGESRFNQLERTLEQFQENARHLGVIATDFGARSQEPFNQKIHTLVSGLQVCLLR' A
#
# COMPACT_ATOMS: atom_id res chain seq x y z
N MET A 1 20.33 -7.57 -54.67
CA MET A 1 19.55 -8.34 -53.70
C MET A 1 20.30 -8.20 -52.38
N GLU A 2 19.90 -7.20 -51.59
CA GLU A 2 19.21 -7.38 -50.28
C GLU A 2 20.18 -8.00 -49.25
N SER A 3 20.53 -7.35 -48.15
CA SER A 3 19.60 -6.90 -47.11
C SER A 3 20.23 -5.84 -46.20
N LEU A 4 19.62 -4.66 -46.12
CA LEU A 4 19.89 -3.65 -45.10
C LEU A 4 19.28 -4.15 -43.78
N GLN A 5 20.12 -4.64 -42.87
CA GLN A 5 19.72 -5.09 -41.55
C GLN A 5 19.32 -3.88 -40.70
N SER A 6 18.02 -3.68 -40.52
CA SER A 6 17.44 -2.61 -39.71
C SER A 6 17.69 -2.89 -38.22
N ASN A 7 18.72 -2.26 -37.64
CA ASN A 7 18.88 -2.18 -36.18
C ASN A 7 17.90 -1.12 -35.64
N LEU A 8 16.62 -1.47 -35.57
CA LEU A 8 15.63 -0.70 -34.82
C LEU A 8 15.74 -1.08 -33.33
N PRO A 9 15.81 -0.11 -32.41
CA PRO A 9 15.68 -0.40 -30.99
C PRO A 9 14.28 -0.98 -30.75
N HIS A 10 14.23 -2.19 -30.19
CA HIS A 10 12.99 -2.81 -29.76
C HIS A 10 12.37 -1.92 -28.68
N PRO A 11 11.09 -1.53 -28.79
CA PRO A 11 10.41 -0.86 -27.69
C PRO A 11 10.34 -1.85 -26.53
N GLN A 12 11.14 -1.61 -25.49
CA GLN A 12 10.98 -2.26 -24.20
C GLN A 12 9.62 -1.83 -23.67
N ILE A 13 8.64 -2.73 -23.72
CA ILE A 13 7.32 -2.51 -23.13
C ILE A 13 7.55 -2.45 -21.62
N ILE A 14 7.61 -1.23 -21.08
CA ILE A 14 7.69 -0.96 -19.65
C ILE A 14 6.38 -1.46 -19.03
N SER A 15 6.36 -2.72 -18.57
CA SER A 15 5.23 -3.34 -17.86
C SER A 15 5.39 -3.33 -16.33
N ASP A 16 6.48 -2.72 -15.81
CA ASP A 16 6.84 -2.70 -14.38
C ASP A 16 5.93 -1.83 -13.48
N THR A 17 5.22 -0.86 -14.06
CA THR A 17 4.51 0.16 -13.25
C THR A 17 3.20 -0.36 -12.67
N GLY A 18 2.53 -1.30 -13.33
CA GLY A 18 1.28 -1.89 -12.84
C GLY A 18 1.52 -2.80 -11.64
N GLU A 19 2.47 -3.73 -11.76
CA GLU A 19 2.81 -4.71 -10.73
C GLU A 19 3.36 -4.03 -9.47
N SER A 20 4.20 -2.99 -9.63
CA SER A 20 4.68 -2.16 -8.52
C SER A 20 3.54 -1.48 -7.73
N ARG A 21 2.52 -0.95 -8.43
CA ARG A 21 1.36 -0.32 -7.78
C ARG A 21 0.50 -1.33 -7.03
N PHE A 22 0.27 -2.52 -7.58
CA PHE A 22 -0.47 -3.58 -6.90
C PHE A 22 0.27 -4.09 -5.66
N ASN A 23 1.58 -4.31 -5.76
CA ASN A 23 2.41 -4.71 -4.62
C ASN A 23 2.40 -3.65 -3.50
N GLN A 24 2.37 -2.37 -3.85
CA GLN A 24 2.27 -1.28 -2.87
C GLN A 24 0.89 -1.20 -2.21
N LEU A 25 -0.17 -1.43 -2.99
CA LEU A 25 -1.54 -1.52 -2.46
C LEU A 25 -1.67 -2.69 -1.48
N GLU A 26 -1.19 -3.87 -1.85
CA GLU A 26 -1.23 -5.08 -1.02
C GLU A 26 -0.56 -4.86 0.34
N ARG A 27 0.68 -4.34 0.35
CA ARG A 27 1.38 -3.99 1.60
C ARG A 27 0.62 -2.97 2.45
N THR A 28 -0.03 -2.01 1.81
CA THR A 28 -0.84 -1.00 2.52
C THR A 28 -2.07 -1.64 3.17
N LEU A 29 -2.72 -2.60 2.49
CA LEU A 29 -3.86 -3.34 3.02
C LEU A 29 -3.46 -4.28 4.16
N GLU A 30 -2.33 -4.98 4.05
CA GLU A 30 -1.78 -5.81 5.13
C GLU A 30 -1.51 -4.97 6.39
N GLN A 31 -0.88 -3.80 6.20
CA GLN A 31 -0.59 -2.89 7.31
C GLN A 31 -1.87 -2.31 7.91
N PHE A 32 -2.90 -2.03 7.10
CA PHE A 32 -4.21 -1.59 7.57
C PHE A 32 -4.88 -2.65 8.43
N GLN A 33 -4.94 -3.90 7.94
CA GLN A 33 -5.52 -5.03 8.66
C GLN A 33 -4.85 -5.22 10.03
N GLU A 34 -3.52 -5.15 10.07
CA GLU A 34 -2.76 -5.32 11.31
C GLU A 34 -2.98 -4.17 12.30
N ASN A 35 -3.10 -2.93 11.82
CA ASN A 35 -3.45 -1.79 12.67
C ASN A 35 -4.88 -1.91 13.24
N ALA A 36 -5.83 -2.44 12.48
CA ALA A 36 -7.18 -2.67 12.94
C ALA A 36 -7.23 -3.76 14.02
N ARG A 37 -6.45 -4.83 13.85
CA ARG A 37 -6.27 -5.87 14.88
C ARG A 37 -5.72 -5.27 16.18
N HIS A 38 -4.66 -4.47 16.10
CA HIS A 38 -4.10 -3.78 17.26
C HIS A 38 -5.11 -2.85 17.94
N LEU A 39 -5.89 -2.11 17.15
CA LEU A 39 -6.95 -1.26 17.69
C LEU A 39 -7.97 -2.08 18.49
N GLY A 40 -8.37 -3.26 18.00
CA GLY A 40 -9.26 -4.16 18.72
C GLY A 40 -8.69 -4.69 20.04
N VAL A 41 -7.38 -5.00 20.08
CA VAL A 41 -6.71 -5.39 21.33
C VAL A 41 -6.73 -4.25 22.34
N ILE A 42 -6.38 -3.03 21.91
CA ILE A 42 -6.40 -1.84 22.78
C ILE A 42 -7.83 -1.53 23.25
N ALA A 43 -8.83 -1.73 22.40
CA ALA A 43 -10.24 -1.54 22.74
C ALA A 43 -10.75 -2.53 23.80
N THR A 44 -10.24 -3.77 23.75
CA THR A 44 -10.65 -4.84 24.67
C THR A 44 -10.17 -4.59 26.10
N ASP A 45 -8.99 -3.98 26.26
CA ASP A 45 -8.41 -3.58 27.55
C ASP A 45 -8.27 -2.05 27.63
N PHE A 46 -9.36 -1.34 27.33
CA PHE A 46 -9.32 0.12 27.25
C PHE A 46 -9.30 0.74 28.65
N GLY A 47 -8.15 1.30 29.03
CA GLY A 47 -7.96 2.06 30.27
C GLY A 47 -7.47 3.49 30.03
N ALA A 48 -7.25 4.24 31.10
CA ALA A 48 -6.83 5.65 31.03
C ALA A 48 -5.54 5.89 30.21
N ARG A 49 -4.66 4.88 30.10
CA ARG A 49 -3.42 4.96 29.31
C ARG A 49 -3.58 4.50 27.86
N SER A 50 -4.74 3.93 27.50
CA SER A 50 -5.02 3.35 26.19
C SER A 50 -5.47 4.40 25.16
N GLN A 51 -5.87 5.60 25.60
CA GLN A 51 -6.42 6.64 24.72
C GLN A 51 -5.43 7.15 23.66
N GLU A 52 -4.20 7.47 24.07
CA GLU A 52 -3.12 7.91 23.19
C GLU A 52 -2.81 6.86 22.09
N PRO A 53 -2.47 5.59 22.41
CA PRO A 53 -2.19 4.58 21.39
C PRO A 53 -3.43 4.22 20.54
N PHE A 54 -4.64 4.28 21.12
CA PHE A 54 -5.88 4.07 20.37
C PHE A 54 -6.11 5.15 19.30
N ASN A 55 -5.94 6.42 19.67
CA ASN A 55 -6.04 7.56 18.75
C ASN A 55 -4.99 7.46 17.64
N GLN A 56 -3.74 7.12 17.99
CA GLN A 56 -2.68 6.92 17.00
C GLN A 56 -3.04 5.82 15.99
N LYS A 57 -3.64 4.71 16.45
CA LYS A 57 -4.10 3.64 15.55
C LYS A 57 -5.25 4.09 14.65
N ILE A 58 -6.22 4.85 15.17
CA ILE A 58 -7.27 5.45 14.33
C ILE A 58 -6.67 6.35 13.24
N HIS A 59 -5.76 7.27 13.60
CA HIS A 59 -5.11 8.15 12.63
C HIS A 59 -4.32 7.38 11.56
N THR A 60 -3.65 6.30 11.95
CA THR A 60 -2.92 5.42 11.03
C THR A 60 -3.88 4.73 10.05
N LEU A 61 -5.01 4.21 10.54
CA LEU A 61 -6.03 3.57 9.70
C LEU A 61 -6.67 4.54 8.71
N VAL A 62 -7.03 5.74 9.18
CA VAL A 62 -7.61 6.79 8.33
C VAL A 62 -6.63 7.21 7.22
N SER A 63 -5.36 7.41 7.57
CA SER A 63 -4.31 7.74 6.60
C SER A 63 -4.12 6.63 5.56
N GLY A 64 -4.14 5.36 5.98
CA GLY A 64 -4.04 4.22 5.07
C GLY A 64 -5.20 4.15 4.08
N LEU A 65 -6.43 4.37 4.54
CA LEU A 65 -7.61 4.42 3.66
C LEU A 65 -7.55 5.58 2.67
N GLN A 66 -7.10 6.75 3.11
CA GLN A 66 -6.92 7.90 2.23
C GLN A 66 -5.89 7.62 1.13
N VAL A 67 -4.77 6.97 1.46
CA VAL A 67 -3.76 6.57 0.47
C VAL A 67 -4.32 5.58 -0.55
N CYS A 68 -5.17 4.63 -0.11
CA CYS A 68 -5.79 3.65 -1.00
C CYS A 68 -6.92 4.20 -1.88
N LEU A 69 -7.71 5.17 -1.38
CA LEU A 69 -8.93 5.65 -2.07
C LEU A 69 -8.73 6.93 -2.90
N LEU A 70 -7.64 7.68 -2.70
CA LEU A 70 -7.39 8.96 -3.36
C LEU A 70 -6.24 8.94 -4.40
N ARG A 71 -5.72 7.76 -4.77
CA ARG A 71 -4.69 7.57 -5.82
C ARG A 71 -5.09 6.48 -6.81
#